data_AF-A0A6L8I2S5-F1
#
_entry.id   AF-A0A6L8I2S5-F1
#
_cell.length_a   1.000
_cell.length_b   1.000
_cell.length_c   1.000
_cell.angle_alpha   90.00
_cell.angle_beta   90.00
_cell.angle_gamma   90.00
#
_symmetry.space_group_name_H-M   'P 1'
#
loop_
_entity.id
_entity.type
_entity.pdbx_description
1 polymer ?
#
loop_
_entity_poly.entity_id
_entity_poly.type
_entity_poly.pdbx_seq_one_letter_code
_entity_poly.pdbx_strand_id
1 'polypeptide(L)'
;MSDTESDTYPVRLTVDYPGRMDRVTTLVRLITVLPILLILSLASGWVVTDSGGQSLVTGLYAAVALMIVFRRRYPRWWFEFILELSRFTGRVLCYLLLLTDRYPSTVDEQSCHLEIDYPDANSDLNRWLPLIKWLLAIPHYLVLAILNVALIITTVVAWFAILF
;
A
#
# COMPACT_ATOMS: atom_id res chain seq x y z
N MET A 1 -12.82 28.00 3.86
CA MET A 1 -11.85 28.41 4.90
C MET A 1 -12.07 27.50 6.08
N SER A 2 -11.45 26.32 6.03
CA SER A 2 -11.56 25.27 7.04
C SER A 2 -10.22 24.55 7.12
N ASP A 3 -9.22 25.25 7.64
CA ASP A 3 -8.00 24.66 8.17
C ASP A 3 -8.38 24.01 9.51
N THR A 4 -8.48 22.69 9.53
CA THR A 4 -8.69 21.91 10.76
C THR A 4 -7.60 20.87 10.87
N GLU A 5 -6.55 21.22 11.64
CA GLU A 5 -5.90 20.32 12.61
C GLU A 5 -5.37 18.98 12.07
N SER A 6 -4.45 19.02 11.11
CA SER A 6 -3.78 17.83 10.55
C SER A 6 -2.28 17.76 10.88
N ASP A 7 -1.84 18.29 12.02
CA ASP A 7 -0.42 18.54 12.31
C ASP A 7 0.22 17.59 13.35
N THR A 8 -0.21 16.34 13.46
CA THR A 8 0.39 15.43 14.48
C THR A 8 0.65 13.99 14.04
N TYR A 9 0.11 13.54 12.90
CA TYR A 9 0.37 12.17 12.44
C TYR A 9 1.19 12.15 11.15
N PRO A 10 2.31 11.40 11.10
CA PRO A 10 3.25 11.44 9.97
C PRO A 10 2.72 10.75 8.71
N VAL A 11 1.53 10.15 8.74
CA VAL A 11 0.89 9.46 7.61
C VAL A 11 -0.52 9.99 7.42
N ARG A 12 -0.80 10.61 6.28
CA ARG A 12 -2.12 11.14 5.93
C ARG A 12 -2.64 10.44 4.68
N LEU A 13 -3.80 9.80 4.78
CA LEU A 13 -4.50 9.18 3.65
C LEU A 13 -5.83 9.91 3.43
N THR A 14 -5.96 10.62 2.31
CA THR A 14 -7.22 11.25 1.89
C THR A 14 -7.72 10.60 0.61
N VAL A 15 -9.03 10.35 0.55
CA VAL A 15 -9.69 9.68 -0.58
C VAL A 15 -10.82 10.55 -1.09
N ASP A 16 -10.71 11.00 -2.34
CA ASP A 16 -11.74 11.75 -3.03
C ASP A 16 -12.75 10.79 -3.66
N TYR A 17 -13.98 10.76 -3.14
CA TYR A 17 -15.02 9.86 -3.62
C TYR A 17 -15.74 10.43 -4.86
N PRO A 18 -15.73 9.74 -6.02
CA PRO A 18 -16.59 10.10 -7.13
C PRO A 18 -18.04 9.75 -6.78
N GLY A 19 -18.95 10.74 -6.84
CA GLY A 19 -20.36 10.56 -6.43
C GLY A 19 -21.20 9.64 -7.33
N ARG A 20 -20.66 9.14 -8.46
CA ARG A 20 -21.33 8.20 -9.37
C ARG A 20 -20.31 7.20 -9.90
N MET A 21 -20.70 5.94 -9.92
CA MET A 21 -19.86 4.83 -10.38
C MET A 21 -20.43 4.22 -11.66
N ASP A 22 -19.60 4.04 -12.68
CA ASP A 22 -20.05 3.54 -13.99
C ASP A 22 -20.12 2.01 -14.01
N ARG A 23 -21.30 1.49 -14.34
CA ARG A 23 -21.58 0.04 -14.34
C ARG A 23 -20.71 -0.75 -15.32
N VAL A 24 -20.48 -0.18 -16.51
CA VAL A 24 -19.68 -0.80 -17.58
C VAL A 24 -18.20 -0.89 -17.18
N THR A 25 -17.68 0.19 -16.59
CA THR A 25 -16.30 0.25 -16.10
C THR A 25 -16.08 -0.76 -14.96
N THR A 26 -17.08 -0.93 -14.09
CA THR A 26 -17.07 -1.93 -13.01
C THR A 26 -17.06 -3.37 -13.54
N LEU A 27 -17.78 -3.65 -14.63
CA LEU A 27 -17.79 -4.98 -15.27
C LEU A 27 -16.43 -5.31 -15.90
N VAL A 28 -15.89 -4.39 -16.70
CA VAL A 28 -14.60 -4.56 -17.41
C VAL A 28 -13.42 -4.58 -16.43
N ARG A 29 -13.62 -4.09 -15.21
CA ARG A 29 -12.61 -4.05 -14.15
C ARG A 29 -11.92 -5.39 -13.88
N LEU A 30 -12.65 -6.50 -13.88
CA LEU A 30 -12.06 -7.82 -13.62
C LEU A 30 -10.95 -8.14 -14.64
N ILE A 31 -11.16 -7.73 -15.89
CA ILE A 31 -10.22 -7.93 -17.00
C ILE A 31 -9.05 -6.94 -16.90
N THR A 32 -9.28 -5.67 -16.54
CA THR A 32 -8.22 -4.65 -16.42
C THR A 32 -7.38 -4.80 -15.16
N VAL A 33 -7.94 -5.37 -14.10
CA VAL A 33 -7.23 -5.67 -12.85
C VAL A 33 -6.21 -6.79 -13.05
N LEU A 34 -6.53 -7.79 -13.87
CA LEU A 34 -5.69 -8.95 -14.09
C LEU A 34 -4.26 -8.61 -14.56
N PRO A 35 -4.02 -7.73 -15.57
CA PRO A 35 -2.67 -7.34 -15.95
C PRO A 35 -1.97 -6.51 -14.86
N ILE A 36 -2.69 -5.65 -14.12
CA ILE A 36 -2.12 -4.91 -13.00
C ILE A 36 -1.66 -5.86 -11.90
N LEU A 37 -2.48 -6.84 -11.53
CA LEU A 37 -2.14 -7.85 -10.52
C LEU A 37 -0.95 -8.70 -10.97
N LEU A 38 -0.88 -9.07 -12.26
CA LEU A 38 0.28 -9.78 -12.81
C LEU A 38 1.56 -8.94 -12.68
N ILE A 39 1.53 -7.68 -13.09
CA ILE A 39 2.68 -6.76 -13.01
C ILE A 39 3.08 -6.54 -11.54
N LEU A 40 2.13 -6.30 -10.65
CA LEU A 40 2.40 -6.13 -9.22
C LEU A 40 2.95 -7.42 -8.60
N SER A 41 2.43 -8.58 -8.98
CA SER A 41 2.91 -9.87 -8.47
C SER A 41 4.34 -10.17 -8.92
N LEU A 42 4.70 -9.78 -10.16
CA LEU A 42 6.06 -9.86 -10.68
C LEU A 42 7.00 -8.86 -10.01
N ALA A 43 6.58 -7.60 -9.89
CA ALA A 43 7.35 -6.54 -9.23
C ALA A 43 7.56 -6.80 -7.73
N SER A 44 6.58 -7.43 -7.08
CA SER A 44 6.65 -7.81 -5.66
C SER A 44 7.41 -9.12 -5.45
N GLY A 45 7.81 -9.83 -6.51
CA GLY A 45 8.67 -11.01 -6.44
C GLY A 45 7.98 -12.31 -5.98
N TRP A 46 6.64 -12.39 -6.02
CA TRP A 46 5.90 -13.55 -5.51
C TRP A 46 5.88 -14.77 -6.45
N VAL A 47 6.06 -14.59 -7.77
CA VAL A 47 5.72 -15.61 -8.80
C VAL A 47 6.89 -16.44 -9.36
N VAL A 48 8.05 -16.48 -8.71
CA VAL A 48 9.10 -17.47 -9.09
C VAL A 48 9.69 -18.12 -7.85
N THR A 49 9.14 -19.26 -7.45
CA THR A 49 9.75 -20.15 -6.46
C THR A 49 9.81 -21.58 -6.98
N ASP A 50 10.82 -21.82 -7.82
CA ASP A 50 11.63 -23.03 -7.70
C ASP A 50 13.08 -22.55 -7.52
N SER A 51 13.60 -22.68 -6.30
CA SER A 51 15.01 -22.50 -5.90
C SER A 51 15.76 -21.27 -6.43
N GLY A 52 15.65 -20.12 -5.75
CA GLY A 52 16.67 -19.04 -5.82
C GLY A 52 16.22 -17.64 -6.26
N GLY A 53 14.99 -17.48 -6.77
CA GLY A 53 14.51 -16.23 -7.38
C GLY A 53 14.44 -14.99 -6.46
N GLN A 54 14.34 -15.17 -5.14
CA GLN A 54 14.27 -14.03 -4.20
C GLN A 54 15.63 -13.46 -3.78
N SER A 55 16.75 -14.10 -4.14
CA SER A 55 18.09 -13.72 -3.64
C SER A 55 18.48 -12.27 -3.91
N LEU A 56 18.12 -11.72 -5.09
CA LEU A 56 18.43 -10.33 -5.44
C LEU A 56 17.59 -9.32 -4.67
N VAL A 57 16.30 -9.59 -4.51
CA VAL A 57 15.37 -8.75 -3.77
C VAL A 57 15.73 -8.79 -2.28
N THR A 58 15.92 -9.99 -1.71
CA THR A 58 16.41 -10.17 -0.33
C THR A 58 17.77 -9.52 -0.13
N GLY A 59 18.69 -9.62 -1.11
CA GLY A 59 20.00 -8.97 -1.08
C GLY A 59 19.91 -7.46 -1.07
N LEU A 60 18.97 -6.87 -1.82
CA LEU A 60 18.71 -5.44 -1.84
C LEU A 60 18.12 -4.96 -0.50
N TYR A 61 17.14 -5.68 0.06
CA TYR A 61 16.62 -5.40 1.40
C TYR A 61 17.71 -5.52 2.47
N ALA A 62 18.54 -6.56 2.40
CA ALA A 62 19.67 -6.76 3.31
C ALA A 62 20.71 -5.64 3.16
N ALA A 63 21.02 -5.20 1.94
CA ALA A 63 21.95 -4.09 1.71
C ALA A 63 21.43 -2.78 2.29
N VAL A 64 20.14 -2.48 2.13
CA VAL A 64 19.50 -1.30 2.74
C VAL A 64 19.46 -1.42 4.26
N ALA A 65 19.11 -2.57 4.81
CA ALA A 65 19.13 -2.82 6.25
C ALA A 65 20.54 -2.65 6.83
N LEU A 66 21.55 -3.19 6.15
CA LEU A 66 22.96 -3.07 6.53
C LEU A 66 23.42 -1.60 6.49
N MET A 67 23.05 -0.85 5.44
CA MET A 67 23.29 0.59 5.35
C MET A 67 22.65 1.35 6.54
N ILE A 68 21.42 1.00 6.93
CA ILE A 68 20.74 1.62 8.08
C ILE A 68 21.45 1.28 9.39
N VAL A 69 21.90 0.04 9.58
CA VAL A 69 22.61 -0.39 10.80
C VAL A 69 23.98 0.29 10.92
N PHE A 70 24.76 0.35 9.84
CA PHE A 70 26.12 0.89 9.87
C PHE A 70 26.20 2.41 9.71
N ARG A 71 25.40 3.01 8.82
CA ARG A 71 25.44 4.47 8.56
C ARG A 71 24.36 5.26 9.28
N ARG A 72 23.37 4.61 9.92
CA ARG A 72 22.18 5.26 10.53
C ARG A 72 21.51 6.30 9.60
N ARG A 73 21.68 6.13 8.30
CA ARG A 73 21.21 7.08 7.29
C ARG A 73 20.35 6.32 6.29
N TYR A 74 19.06 6.64 6.27
CA TYR A 74 18.13 6.08 5.31
C TYR A 74 18.38 6.73 3.94
N PRO A 75 18.68 5.96 2.88
CA PRO A 75 18.89 6.54 1.55
C PRO A 75 17.61 7.23 1.06
N ARG A 76 17.69 8.53 0.77
CA ARG A 76 16.53 9.33 0.32
C ARG A 76 15.89 8.77 -0.96
N TRP A 77 16.71 8.40 -1.94
CA TRP A 77 16.25 7.79 -3.20
C TRP A 77 15.43 6.50 -2.98
N TRP A 78 15.81 5.69 -1.99
CA TRP A 78 15.10 4.45 -1.67
C TRP A 78 13.78 4.73 -0.95
N PHE A 79 13.75 5.78 -0.11
CA PHE A 79 12.51 6.24 0.53
C PHE A 79 11.53 6.76 -0.50
N GLU A 80 11.97 7.65 -1.37
CA GLU A 80 11.16 8.25 -2.42
C GLU A 80 10.58 7.17 -3.33
N PHE A 81 11.40 6.19 -3.73
CA PHE A 81 10.93 5.04 -4.50
C PHE A 81 9.85 4.21 -3.77
N ILE A 82 10.08 3.84 -2.51
CA ILE A 82 9.09 3.08 -1.72
C ILE A 82 7.83 3.92 -1.47
N LEU A 83 7.97 5.23 -1.27
CA LEU A 83 6.85 6.15 -1.07
C LEU A 83 5.98 6.23 -2.32
N GLU A 84 6.57 6.44 -3.49
CA GLU A 84 5.86 6.44 -4.77
C GLU A 84 5.22 5.09 -5.07
N LEU A 85 5.93 3.99 -4.81
CA LEU A 85 5.36 2.65 -4.95
C LEU A 85 4.16 2.45 -4.03
N SER A 86 4.25 2.90 -2.77
CA SER A 86 3.15 2.81 -1.80
C SER A 86 1.96 3.67 -2.20
N ARG A 87 2.18 4.88 -2.76
CA ARG A 87 1.13 5.72 -3.35
C ARG A 87 0.45 5.02 -4.51
N PHE A 88 1.23 4.40 -5.40
CA PHE A 88 0.69 3.63 -6.53
C PHE A 88 -0.12 2.42 -6.05
N THR A 89 0.40 1.65 -5.09
CA THR A 89 -0.34 0.54 -4.47
C THR A 89 -1.64 1.02 -3.82
N GLY A 90 -1.63 2.17 -3.14
CA GLY A 90 -2.82 2.80 -2.59
C GLY A 90 -3.88 3.09 -3.67
N ARG A 91 -3.47 3.68 -4.81
CA ARG A 91 -4.37 3.92 -5.96
C ARG A 91 -4.91 2.61 -6.55
N VAL A 92 -4.07 1.59 -6.67
CA VAL A 92 -4.49 0.26 -7.14
C VAL A 92 -5.47 -0.37 -6.16
N LEU A 93 -5.26 -0.24 -4.85
CA LEU A 93 -6.21 -0.73 -3.84
C LEU A 93 -7.53 0.04 -3.90
N CYS A 94 -7.49 1.36 -4.02
CA CYS A 94 -8.69 2.16 -4.22
C CYS A 94 -9.46 1.77 -5.48
N TYR A 95 -8.73 1.43 -6.55
CA TYR A 95 -9.32 0.82 -7.73
C TYR A 95 -9.93 -0.54 -7.33
N LEU A 96 -9.15 -1.51 -6.85
CA LEU A 96 -9.66 -2.85 -6.49
C LEU A 96 -10.87 -2.86 -5.55
N LEU A 97 -10.94 -1.93 -4.59
CA LEU A 97 -11.99 -1.80 -3.59
C LEU A 97 -13.21 -1.00 -4.08
N LEU A 98 -13.29 -0.67 -5.38
CA LEU A 98 -14.39 0.08 -5.97
C LEU A 98 -14.56 1.50 -5.39
N LEU A 99 -13.48 2.08 -4.85
CA LEU A 99 -13.47 3.45 -4.31
C LEU A 99 -13.26 4.51 -5.40
N THR A 100 -12.74 4.12 -6.58
CA THR A 100 -12.56 5.00 -7.74
C THR A 100 -12.75 4.22 -9.04
N ASP A 101 -13.24 4.86 -10.11
CA ASP A 101 -13.37 4.22 -11.44
C ASP A 101 -12.21 4.52 -12.38
N ARG A 102 -11.37 5.49 -12.03
CA ARG A 102 -10.26 5.90 -12.89
C ARG A 102 -9.14 4.87 -12.83
N TYR A 103 -8.69 4.43 -14.00
CA TYR A 103 -7.57 3.49 -14.11
C TYR A 103 -6.31 4.06 -13.42
N PRO A 104 -5.61 3.26 -12.59
CA PRO A 104 -4.51 3.75 -11.77
C PRO A 104 -3.31 4.18 -12.62
N SER A 105 -2.91 5.45 -12.49
CA SER A 105 -1.72 6.02 -13.14
C SER A 105 -0.52 5.97 -12.20
N THR A 106 0.66 5.71 -12.76
CA THR A 106 1.93 5.69 -12.03
C THR A 106 2.46 7.10 -11.73
N VAL A 107 2.11 8.08 -12.58
CA VAL A 107 2.66 9.44 -12.52
C VAL A 107 1.63 10.47 -12.05
N ASP A 108 0.38 10.35 -12.48
CA ASP A 108 -0.63 11.38 -12.18
C ASP A 108 -1.14 11.27 -10.74
N GLU A 109 -1.35 12.41 -10.09
CA GLU A 109 -2.12 12.47 -8.86
C GLU A 109 -3.57 12.05 -9.12
N GLN A 110 -4.10 11.20 -8.25
CA GLN A 110 -5.41 10.57 -8.38
C GLN A 110 -6.12 10.56 -7.04
N SER A 111 -7.36 10.10 -7.02
CA SER A 111 -8.30 10.14 -5.88
C SER A 111 -7.83 9.52 -4.57
N CYS A 112 -6.63 8.92 -4.49
CA CYS A 112 -6.03 8.43 -3.25
C CYS A 112 -4.67 9.10 -3.02
N HIS A 113 -4.64 10.01 -2.06
CA HIS A 113 -3.45 10.78 -1.68
C HIS A 113 -2.86 10.20 -0.41
N LEU A 114 -1.66 9.65 -0.51
CA LEU A 114 -0.89 9.13 0.62
C LEU A 114 0.33 10.03 0.84
N GLU A 115 0.24 10.89 1.85
CA GLU A 115 1.35 11.71 2.32
C GLU A 115 2.02 11.02 3.49
N ILE A 116 3.34 10.87 3.40
CA ILE A 116 4.15 10.34 4.48
C ILE A 116 5.32 11.30 4.66
N ASP A 117 5.42 11.86 5.84
CA ASP A 117 6.51 12.75 6.19
C ASP A 117 7.81 11.94 6.31
N TYR A 118 8.93 12.49 5.81
CA TYR A 118 10.21 11.78 5.84
C TYR A 118 10.65 11.55 7.30
N PRO A 119 10.78 10.29 7.76
CA PRO A 119 11.11 10.04 9.15
C PRO A 119 12.59 10.32 9.40
N ASP A 120 12.88 11.23 10.34
CA ASP A 120 14.23 11.49 10.78
C ASP A 120 14.73 10.32 11.65
N ALA A 121 15.54 9.45 11.05
CA ALA A 121 16.06 8.21 11.63
C ALA A 121 16.81 8.37 12.97
N ASN A 122 17.14 9.60 13.38
CA ASN A 122 17.87 9.87 14.63
C ASN A 122 16.95 10.17 15.83
N SER A 123 15.69 10.59 15.63
CA SER A 123 14.80 11.04 16.71
C SER A 123 13.81 9.97 17.17
N ASP A 124 13.28 9.15 16.25
CA ASP A 124 12.10 8.30 16.54
C ASP A 124 12.37 6.81 16.80
N LEU A 125 13.63 6.37 16.75
CA LEU A 125 13.98 4.95 16.92
C LEU A 125 14.19 4.59 18.40
N ASN A 126 13.08 4.45 19.14
CA ASN A 126 13.11 3.87 20.48
C ASN A 126 13.40 2.35 20.38
N ARG A 127 14.66 1.95 20.55
CA ARG A 127 15.20 0.60 20.27
C ARG A 127 14.59 -0.56 21.07
N TRP A 128 13.83 -0.27 22.13
CA TRP A 128 13.21 -1.27 23.01
C TRP A 128 11.73 -1.54 22.69
N LEU A 129 11.07 -0.65 21.93
CA LEU A 129 9.67 -0.83 21.52
C LEU A 129 9.42 -2.02 20.57
N PRO A 130 10.35 -2.43 19.66
CA PRO A 130 10.07 -3.52 18.72
C PRO A 130 9.73 -4.85 19.39
N LEU A 131 10.38 -5.20 20.51
CA LEU A 131 10.16 -6.47 21.22
C LEU A 131 8.74 -6.60 21.76
N ILE A 132 8.23 -5.53 22.39
CA ILE A 132 6.87 -5.52 22.95
C ILE A 132 5.84 -5.50 21.82
N LYS A 133 6.12 -4.77 20.74
CA LYS A 133 5.25 -4.72 19.56
C LYS A 133 5.10 -6.10 18.90
N TRP A 134 6.14 -6.93 18.85
CA TRP A 134 6.04 -8.28 18.28
C TRP A 134 5.06 -9.19 19.04
N LEU A 135 5.03 -9.10 20.36
CA LEU A 135 4.05 -9.84 21.18
C LEU A 135 2.62 -9.32 20.96
N LEU A 136 2.46 -8.00 20.92
CA LEU A 136 1.15 -7.35 20.71
C LEU A 136 0.66 -7.43 19.25
N ALA A 137 1.54 -7.75 18.31
CA ALA A 137 1.18 -7.91 16.91
C ALA A 137 0.32 -9.15 16.67
N ILE A 138 0.46 -10.21 17.49
CA ILE A 138 -0.31 -11.46 17.32
C ILE A 138 -1.83 -11.21 17.40
N PRO A 139 -2.37 -10.57 18.46
CA PRO A 139 -3.79 -10.19 18.50
C PRO A 139 -4.21 -9.29 17.33
N HIS A 140 -3.33 -8.36 16.92
CA HIS A 140 -3.61 -7.44 15.83
C HIS A 140 -3.72 -8.15 14.47
N TYR A 141 -2.86 -9.13 14.20
CA TYR A 141 -2.91 -9.94 12.99
C TYR A 141 -4.21 -10.74 12.87
N LEU A 142 -4.75 -11.25 13.99
CA LEU A 142 -6.04 -11.95 13.98
C LEU A 142 -7.18 -11.00 13.53
N VAL A 143 -7.19 -9.77 14.06
CA VAL A 143 -8.18 -8.75 13.68
C VAL A 143 -8.03 -8.37 12.20
N LEU A 144 -6.79 -8.15 11.74
CA LEU A 144 -6.52 -7.86 10.33
C LEU A 144 -6.96 -9.01 9.41
N ALA A 145 -6.79 -10.27 9.82
CA ALA A 145 -7.23 -11.41 9.02
C ALA A 145 -8.76 -11.42 8.84
N ILE A 146 -9.51 -11.19 9.92
CA ILE A 146 -10.98 -11.09 9.88
C ILE A 146 -11.42 -9.90 9.02
N LEU A 147 -10.79 -8.74 9.20
CA LEU A 147 -11.08 -7.53 8.43
C LEU A 147 -10.82 -7.75 6.94
N ASN A 148 -9.74 -8.46 6.57
CA ASN A 148 -9.45 -8.81 5.18
C ASN A 148 -10.53 -9.67 4.56
N VAL A 149 -11.07 -10.66 5.29
CA VAL A 149 -12.18 -11.48 4.80
C VAL A 149 -13.43 -10.62 4.59
N ALA A 150 -13.76 -9.75 5.55
CA ALA A 150 -14.91 -8.84 5.42
C ALA A 150 -14.75 -7.88 4.24
N LEU A 151 -13.53 -7.37 4.01
CA LEU A 151 -13.19 -6.49 2.89
C LEU A 151 -13.44 -7.20 1.54
N ILE A 152 -12.99 -8.45 1.41
CA ILE A 152 -13.20 -9.27 0.19
C ILE A 152 -14.70 -9.47 -0.04
N ILE A 153 -15.46 -9.86 0.99
CA ILE A 153 -16.91 -10.06 0.88
C ILE A 153 -17.59 -8.76 0.45
N THR A 154 -17.24 -7.63 1.09
CA THR A 154 -17.81 -6.31 0.78
C THR A 154 -17.52 -5.91 -0.66
N THR A 155 -16.30 -6.16 -1.14
CA THR A 155 -15.90 -5.88 -2.52
C THR A 155 -16.73 -6.68 -3.53
N VAL A 156 -16.95 -7.97 -3.25
CA VAL A 156 -17.78 -8.84 -4.10
C VAL A 156 -19.23 -8.37 -4.09
N VAL A 157 -19.80 -8.07 -2.92
CA VAL A 157 -21.18 -7.57 -2.79
C VAL A 157 -21.35 -6.23 -3.51
N ALA A 158 -20.41 -5.29 -3.34
CA ALA A 158 -20.43 -4.00 -4.01
C ALA A 158 -20.40 -4.16 -5.54
N TRP A 159 -19.60 -5.09 -6.06
CA TRP A 159 -19.55 -5.39 -7.48
C TRP A 159 -20.91 -5.81 -8.04
N PHE A 160 -21.61 -6.74 -7.36
CA PHE A 160 -22.97 -7.12 -7.76
C PHE A 160 -23.98 -5.97 -7.61
N ALA A 161 -23.90 -5.20 -6.52
CA ALA A 161 -24.81 -4.08 -6.26
C ALA A 161 -24.68 -2.95 -7.27
N ILE A 162 -23.51 -2.75 -7.89
CA ILE A 162 -23.29 -1.73 -8.91
C ILE A 162 -23.75 -2.21 -10.29
N LEU A 163 -23.73 -3.52 -10.55
CA LEU A 163 -24.15 -4.07 -11.84
C LEU A 163 -25.66 -4.21 -12.01
N PHE A 164 -26.39 -4.50 -10.94
CA PHE A 164 -27.85 -4.67 -10.94
C PHE A 164 -28.56 -3.38 -10.57
#